data_AF-A0A1Y4B580-F1
#
_entry.id   AF-A0A1Y4B580-F1
#
_cell.length_a   1.000
_cell.length_b   1.000
_cell.length_c   1.000
_cell.angle_alpha   90.00
_cell.angle_beta   90.00
_cell.angle_gamma   90.00
#
_symmetry.space_group_name_H-M   'P 1'
#
loop_
_entity.id
_entity.type
_entity.pdbx_description
1 polymer ?
#
loop_
_entity_poly.entity_id
_entity_poly.type
_entity_poly.pdbx_seq_one_letter_code
_entity_poly.pdbx_strand_id
1 'polypeptide(L)'
;MKKIMHTMRKYGVFMAFLLAFTMVFGVVSNVQAEEDDTRDIGQVIDVYDPDKPGSITVTLPDLEGAESKRDVQINLYKVGDLDVDNGYFNFTLTDAFKDVDVDLNDMSDAGDNEATAKKLADKVKEDSIEALESVWTDEAGKVTFADLEQGMYMVSQGNTNAYGSFSAFVMPVPYANETGWVYDITIAPKASLVTTMGRIDVTKMVKGIYDGNLQDVHTENATYYIGLFLDEDGTRPYRGQGGIKAVNIIDGNSATISFENVPISDQPYYIFETTQDGTPIEYMKQQGTENGFYCMAGEVLDAEGHDAAPVIIMENEPDGIGDATISNVYSDLPDGYYYTGDITITKSVRDGDDIIATDYTFYAGIFAQDAQGNVSANPTEIVKLNNNGSVTVEVPLGGTDGTEPITYVVQETNENGVPVSQDSTFPYTVSGEGAVNLSMDQTEATVNIVNSLGTADGYYQEPSTQAPTDPNAGNNNNNNSTDRNSSNRNTSSGTNRSSRSSRTGDDNQILLYGGLLAAAVIVGGVVVARRRRRTNG
;
A
#
# COMPACT_ATOMS: atom_id res chain seq x y z
N MET A 1 49.83 51.22 -14.58
CA MET A 1 49.39 51.07 -15.99
C MET A 1 50.62 51.00 -16.91
N LYS A 2 50.59 50.14 -17.95
CA LYS A 2 51.63 49.87 -18.98
C LYS A 2 52.78 48.88 -18.70
N LYS A 3 52.72 48.04 -17.66
CA LYS A 3 53.64 46.88 -17.57
C LYS A 3 53.05 45.57 -17.04
N ILE A 4 51.73 45.46 -17.03
CA ILE A 4 50.99 44.21 -16.71
C ILE A 4 50.30 43.63 -17.96
N MET A 5 50.24 44.37 -19.07
CA MET A 5 49.62 43.89 -20.32
C MET A 5 50.56 43.12 -21.28
N HIS A 6 51.85 42.98 -20.97
CA HIS A 6 52.83 42.39 -21.90
C HIS A 6 53.49 41.11 -21.41
N THR A 7 52.73 40.31 -20.64
CA THR A 7 53.02 38.88 -20.47
C THR A 7 51.74 38.05 -20.67
N MET A 8 50.81 38.56 -21.50
CA MET A 8 49.67 37.83 -22.05
C MET A 8 50.10 36.95 -23.23
N ARG A 9 50.86 35.89 -22.94
CA ARG A 9 51.13 34.78 -23.87
C ARG A 9 51.75 33.63 -23.07
N LYS A 10 50.93 32.94 -22.25
CA LYS A 10 51.08 31.50 -21.87
C LYS A 10 50.21 31.01 -20.69
N TYR A 11 49.38 31.84 -20.07
CA TYR A 11 48.39 31.35 -19.10
C TYR A 11 47.00 31.70 -19.62
N GLY A 12 46.45 30.80 -20.43
CA GLY A 12 45.09 30.90 -20.94
C GLY A 12 44.15 30.17 -20.01
N VAL A 13 43.71 30.83 -18.93
CA VAL A 13 42.43 30.59 -18.23
C VAL A 13 42.18 31.87 -17.42
N PHE A 14 41.46 32.86 -17.95
CA PHE A 14 41.15 34.08 -17.18
C PHE A 14 39.77 34.67 -17.51
N MET A 15 38.89 33.88 -18.14
CA MET A 15 37.56 34.35 -18.53
C MET A 15 36.57 33.18 -18.66
N ALA A 16 36.72 32.12 -17.85
CA ALA A 16 35.92 30.90 -18.00
C ALA A 16 34.76 30.77 -16.99
N PHE A 17 34.76 31.53 -15.88
CA PHE A 17 33.65 31.48 -14.92
C PHE A 17 32.41 32.29 -15.35
N LEU A 18 32.54 33.17 -16.35
CA LEU A 18 31.46 34.07 -16.79
C LEU A 18 30.35 33.36 -17.60
N LEU A 19 30.73 32.33 -18.38
CA LEU A 19 29.90 31.81 -19.48
C LEU A 19 29.31 30.42 -19.21
N ALA A 20 29.91 29.64 -18.29
CA ALA A 20 29.41 28.31 -17.94
C ALA A 20 28.13 28.38 -17.08
N PHE A 21 28.05 29.31 -16.12
CA PHE A 21 26.90 29.38 -15.18
C PHE A 21 25.61 29.90 -15.81
N THR A 22 25.68 30.79 -16.80
CA THR A 22 24.49 31.37 -17.46
C THR A 22 23.79 30.43 -18.45
N MET A 23 24.50 29.42 -18.98
CA MET A 23 23.92 28.43 -19.90
C MET A 23 23.35 27.18 -19.19
N VAL A 24 23.81 26.90 -17.97
CA VAL A 24 23.37 25.74 -17.18
C VAL A 24 22.25 26.09 -16.22
N PHE A 25 22.23 27.32 -15.72
CA PHE A 25 21.28 27.75 -14.70
C PHE A 25 20.62 29.06 -15.12
N GLY A 26 19.32 29.18 -14.87
CA GLY A 26 18.61 30.46 -15.00
C GLY A 26 19.04 31.40 -13.88
N VAL A 27 20.24 31.96 -13.96
CA VAL A 27 20.71 32.98 -13.02
C VAL A 27 20.00 34.28 -13.37
N VAL A 28 19.02 34.68 -12.55
CA VAL A 28 18.33 35.96 -12.71
C VAL A 28 19.05 36.98 -11.84
N SER A 29 19.85 37.84 -12.46
CA SER A 29 20.37 39.04 -11.80
C SER A 29 19.24 40.05 -11.67
N ASN A 30 18.65 40.17 -10.48
CA ASN A 30 17.73 41.27 -10.17
C ASN A 30 18.53 42.56 -9.95
N VAL A 31 18.83 43.27 -11.05
CA VAL A 31 19.21 44.68 -10.98
C VAL A 31 17.92 45.49 -10.98
N GLN A 32 17.46 45.91 -9.79
CA GLN A 32 16.54 47.05 -9.73
C GLN A 32 17.34 48.29 -10.11
N ALA A 33 17.18 48.72 -11.36
CA ALA A 33 17.68 50.01 -11.81
C ALA A 33 16.82 51.11 -11.17
N GLU A 34 17.33 51.73 -10.11
CA GLU A 34 16.84 53.03 -9.65
C GLU A 34 17.45 54.08 -10.59
N GLU A 35 16.58 54.72 -11.37
CA GLU A 35 16.92 55.73 -12.36
C GLU A 35 17.25 57.05 -11.65
N ASP A 36 18.54 57.42 -11.54
CA ASP A 36 18.93 58.81 -11.28
C ASP A 36 20.18 59.23 -12.06
N ASP A 37 20.12 60.48 -12.49
CA ASP A 37 20.73 61.09 -13.66
C ASP A 37 22.22 61.45 -13.45
N THR A 38 23.02 61.19 -14.47
CA THR A 38 24.33 61.84 -14.77
C THR A 38 25.40 61.93 -13.67
N ARG A 39 26.28 60.92 -13.56
CA ARG A 39 27.68 61.14 -13.12
C ARG A 39 28.66 60.24 -13.86
N ASP A 40 29.66 60.90 -14.45
CA ASP A 40 31.03 60.47 -14.77
C ASP A 40 31.29 58.99 -15.12
N ILE A 41 31.88 58.78 -16.30
CA ILE A 41 32.52 57.53 -16.75
C ILE A 41 33.78 57.22 -15.93
N GLY A 42 33.61 57.08 -14.62
CA GLY A 42 34.56 56.50 -13.68
C GLY A 42 34.33 55.00 -13.65
N GLN A 43 35.37 54.26 -14.00
CA GLN A 43 35.47 52.81 -13.94
C GLN A 43 35.18 52.32 -12.51
N VAL A 44 33.92 52.10 -12.14
CA VAL A 44 33.56 51.36 -10.93
C VAL A 44 33.74 49.88 -11.28
N ILE A 45 34.95 49.40 -11.03
CA ILE A 45 35.19 47.97 -10.88
C ILE A 45 34.90 47.71 -9.41
N ASP A 46 33.81 47.00 -9.12
CA ASP A 46 33.50 46.58 -7.77
C ASP A 46 34.73 45.86 -7.16
N VAL A 47 35.22 46.34 -6.01
CA VAL A 47 36.46 45.83 -5.41
C VAL A 47 36.11 44.60 -4.59
N TYR A 48 36.85 43.51 -4.80
CA TYR A 48 36.72 42.31 -3.99
C TYR A 48 36.84 42.63 -2.50
N ASP A 49 35.84 42.23 -1.73
CA ASP A 49 35.80 42.29 -0.27
C ASP A 49 36.03 40.88 0.31
N PRO A 50 37.17 40.61 0.97
CA PRO A 50 37.48 39.30 1.54
C PRO A 50 36.70 38.98 2.83
N ASP A 51 36.10 39.99 3.48
CA ASP A 51 35.40 39.82 4.75
C ASP A 51 33.88 39.77 4.57
N LYS A 52 33.38 40.01 3.35
CA LYS A 52 31.95 39.99 3.05
C LYS A 52 31.44 38.54 2.98
N PRO A 53 30.43 38.16 3.79
CA PRO A 53 29.79 36.86 3.66
C PRO A 53 28.95 36.79 2.38
N GLY A 54 28.72 35.58 1.90
CA GLY A 54 27.85 35.33 0.76
C GLY A 54 26.56 34.60 1.12
N SER A 55 25.73 34.37 0.11
CA SER A 55 24.53 33.56 0.23
C SER A 55 24.25 32.79 -1.05
N ILE A 56 23.59 31.65 -0.91
CA ILE A 56 23.09 30.86 -2.05
C ILE A 56 21.58 30.71 -1.88
N THR A 57 20.84 31.19 -2.86
CA THR A 57 19.40 31.03 -2.97
C THR A 57 19.06 30.11 -4.13
N VAL A 58 18.45 28.97 -3.83
CA VAL A 58 17.99 28.00 -4.83
C VAL A 58 16.48 28.18 -5.02
N THR A 59 16.04 28.30 -6.26
CA THR A 59 14.61 28.37 -6.62
C THR A 59 14.30 27.30 -7.65
N LEU A 60 13.49 26.31 -7.26
CA LEU A 60 13.09 25.22 -8.14
C LEU A 60 12.22 25.74 -9.31
N PRO A 61 12.56 25.41 -10.57
CA PRO A 61 11.73 25.81 -11.71
C PRO A 61 10.37 25.11 -11.67
N ASP A 62 9.38 25.74 -12.31
CA ASP A 62 8.11 25.08 -12.60
C ASP A 62 8.34 23.96 -13.61
N LEU A 63 7.99 22.75 -13.21
CA LEU A 63 8.01 21.58 -14.08
C LEU A 63 6.55 21.23 -14.43
N GLU A 64 6.21 21.26 -15.71
CA GLU A 64 4.90 20.82 -16.18
C GLU A 64 4.69 19.35 -15.81
N GLY A 65 3.72 19.05 -14.95
CA GLY A 65 3.44 17.70 -14.46
C GLY A 65 4.03 17.36 -13.08
N ALA A 66 4.86 18.23 -12.49
CA ALA A 66 5.25 18.09 -11.09
C ALA A 66 4.07 18.48 -10.17
N GLU A 67 3.87 17.72 -9.10
CA GLU A 67 2.72 17.91 -8.23
C GLU A 67 2.95 19.01 -7.19
N SER A 68 4.19 19.16 -6.71
CA SER A 68 4.58 20.22 -5.77
C SER A 68 6.07 20.53 -5.85
N LYS A 69 6.45 21.78 -5.56
CA LYS A 69 7.85 22.19 -5.36
C LYS A 69 8.18 22.44 -3.89
N ARG A 70 7.19 22.27 -3.01
CA ARG A 70 7.31 22.43 -1.56
C ARG A 70 7.84 21.13 -0.95
N ASP A 71 8.53 21.25 0.18
CA ASP A 71 9.02 20.08 0.92
C ASP A 71 9.95 19.20 0.06
N VAL A 72 10.80 19.85 -0.77
CA VAL A 72 11.95 19.24 -1.45
C VAL A 72 13.20 19.58 -0.64
N GLN A 73 13.95 18.57 -0.19
CA GLN A 73 15.18 18.79 0.57
C GLN A 73 16.32 19.21 -0.35
N ILE A 74 17.04 20.26 0.06
CA ILE A 74 18.23 20.79 -0.61
C ILE A 74 19.38 20.77 0.40
N ASN A 75 20.50 20.17 0.00
CA ASN A 75 21.69 20.01 0.82
C ASN A 75 22.82 20.90 0.28
N LEU A 76 23.54 21.55 1.18
CA LEU A 76 24.70 22.38 0.89
C LEU A 76 25.95 21.77 1.51
N TYR A 77 27.03 21.67 0.75
CA TYR A 77 28.34 21.20 1.21
C TYR A 77 29.41 22.22 0.86
N LYS A 78 30.29 22.57 1.81
CA LYS A 78 31.51 23.33 1.53
C LYS A 78 32.59 22.36 1.05
N VAL A 79 32.84 22.36 -0.26
CA VAL A 79 33.74 21.41 -0.92
C VAL A 79 35.14 21.95 -1.12
N GLY A 80 35.33 23.27 -1.06
CA GLY A 80 36.67 23.85 -1.15
C GLY A 80 36.84 25.17 -0.40
N ASP A 81 38.04 25.38 0.14
CA ASP A 81 38.47 26.62 0.78
C ASP A 81 39.09 27.56 -0.26
N LEU A 82 38.81 28.86 -0.12
CA LEU A 82 39.32 29.91 -0.99
C LEU A 82 40.64 30.48 -0.43
N ASP A 83 41.69 30.44 -1.23
CA ASP A 83 42.94 31.17 -1.03
C ASP A 83 43.06 32.31 -2.06
N VAL A 84 43.39 33.51 -1.57
CA VAL A 84 43.56 34.73 -2.36
C VAL A 84 44.98 35.32 -2.29
N ASP A 85 45.90 34.69 -1.57
CA ASP A 85 47.25 35.21 -1.31
C ASP A 85 48.07 35.39 -2.59
N ASN A 86 47.78 34.59 -3.62
CA ASN A 86 48.46 34.64 -4.91
C ASN A 86 47.92 35.72 -5.86
N GLY A 87 46.96 36.54 -5.41
CA GLY A 87 46.34 37.60 -6.19
C GLY A 87 45.32 37.10 -7.23
N TYR A 88 44.91 35.83 -7.12
CA TYR A 88 43.83 35.20 -7.86
C TYR A 88 43.13 34.19 -6.94
N PHE A 89 41.91 33.80 -7.28
CA PHE A 89 41.14 32.81 -6.52
C PHE A 89 41.72 31.42 -6.76
N ASN A 90 42.12 30.76 -5.69
CA ASN A 90 42.62 29.40 -5.71
C ASN A 90 41.82 28.55 -4.72
N PHE A 91 41.09 27.57 -5.23
CA PHE A 91 40.28 26.66 -4.42
C PHE A 91 41.03 25.38 -4.12
N THR A 92 41.03 24.97 -2.85
CA THR A 92 41.57 23.68 -2.42
C THR A 92 40.45 22.86 -1.79
N LEU A 93 40.36 21.57 -2.11
CA LEU A 93 39.35 20.68 -1.52
C LEU A 93 39.45 20.71 0.01
N THR A 94 38.31 20.75 0.69
CA THR A 94 38.27 20.61 2.14
C THR A 94 38.65 19.19 2.56
N ASP A 95 38.97 18.99 3.84
CA ASP A 95 39.45 17.71 4.36
C ASP A 95 38.55 16.51 4.05
N ALA A 96 37.23 16.72 4.00
CA ALA A 96 36.24 15.68 3.69
C ALA A 96 36.28 15.22 2.22
N PHE A 97 36.79 16.06 1.31
CA PHE A 97 36.81 15.80 -0.13
C PHE A 97 38.22 15.68 -0.71
N LYS A 98 39.28 15.78 0.09
CA LYS A 98 40.68 15.80 -0.37
C LYS A 98 41.12 14.59 -1.20
N ASP A 99 40.46 13.45 -1.03
CA ASP A 99 40.76 12.20 -1.73
C ASP A 99 40.00 12.07 -3.06
N VAL A 100 39.16 13.06 -3.41
CA VAL A 100 38.41 13.09 -4.66
C VAL A 100 39.30 13.65 -5.77
N ASP A 101 39.46 12.88 -6.86
CA ASP A 101 40.24 13.27 -8.04
C ASP A 101 39.47 14.30 -8.91
N VAL A 102 39.44 15.55 -8.45
CA VAL A 102 38.84 16.71 -9.13
C VAL A 102 39.73 17.96 -8.97
N ASP A 103 39.74 18.83 -9.97
CA ASP A 103 40.35 20.16 -9.88
C ASP A 103 39.25 21.22 -9.83
N LEU A 104 39.07 21.84 -8.65
CA LEU A 104 38.10 22.91 -8.44
C LEU A 104 38.43 24.20 -9.22
N ASN A 105 39.65 24.33 -9.73
CA ASN A 105 40.13 25.51 -10.45
C ASN A 105 40.04 25.36 -11.98
N ASP A 106 39.76 24.15 -12.48
CA ASP A 106 39.63 23.84 -13.91
C ASP A 106 38.21 23.36 -14.23
N MET A 107 37.28 24.31 -14.25
CA MET A 107 35.88 24.09 -14.61
C MET A 107 35.47 25.11 -15.66
N SER A 108 35.67 24.74 -16.92
CA SER A 108 35.56 25.67 -18.05
C SER A 108 34.16 25.72 -18.67
N ASP A 109 33.38 24.65 -18.48
CA ASP A 109 32.02 24.55 -19.01
C ASP A 109 31.05 23.77 -18.09
N ALA A 110 29.83 23.60 -18.60
CA ALA A 110 28.74 22.88 -17.96
C ALA A 110 29.05 21.41 -17.63
N GLY A 111 29.71 20.72 -18.56
CA GLY A 111 30.02 19.31 -18.44
C GLY A 111 31.12 19.07 -17.40
N ASP A 112 32.10 19.96 -17.33
CA ASP A 112 33.13 19.93 -16.28
C ASP A 112 32.50 20.06 -14.87
N ASN A 113 31.51 20.96 -14.74
CA ASN A 113 30.76 21.14 -13.50
C ASN A 113 29.96 19.90 -13.12
N GLU A 114 29.19 19.35 -14.06
CA GLU A 114 28.39 18.15 -13.83
C GLU A 114 29.27 16.95 -13.43
N ALA A 115 30.40 16.74 -14.11
CA ALA A 115 31.34 15.66 -13.81
C ALA A 115 31.99 15.83 -12.42
N THR A 116 32.35 17.05 -12.05
CA THR A 116 32.93 17.38 -10.74
C THR A 116 31.92 17.19 -9.62
N ALA A 117 30.72 17.77 -9.79
CA ALA A 117 29.62 17.65 -8.84
C ALA A 117 29.21 16.19 -8.63
N LYS A 118 29.18 15.39 -9.70
CA LYS A 118 28.89 13.96 -9.62
C LYS A 118 29.92 13.22 -8.75
N LYS A 119 31.22 13.43 -8.98
CA LYS A 119 32.27 12.77 -8.18
C LYS A 119 32.19 13.15 -6.70
N LEU A 120 31.89 14.42 -6.41
CA LEU A 120 31.70 14.91 -5.04
C LEU A 120 30.43 14.32 -4.40
N ALA A 121 29.31 14.26 -5.13
CA ALA A 121 28.08 13.65 -4.65
C ALA A 121 28.21 12.13 -4.42
N ASP A 122 28.95 11.43 -5.27
CA ASP A 122 29.28 10.01 -5.07
C ASP A 122 30.11 9.83 -3.77
N LYS A 123 31.07 10.73 -3.51
CA LYS A 123 31.85 10.73 -2.27
C LYS A 123 31.00 11.00 -1.02
N VAL A 124 30.04 11.93 -1.11
CA VAL A 124 29.06 12.18 -0.03
C VAL A 124 28.32 10.89 0.33
N LYS A 125 27.85 10.15 -0.68
CA LYS A 125 27.13 8.89 -0.47
C LYS A 125 28.04 7.79 0.08
N GLU A 126 29.25 7.64 -0.44
CA GLU A 126 30.22 6.61 -0.02
C GLU A 126 30.64 6.78 1.44
N ASP A 127 30.95 8.01 1.85
CA ASP A 127 31.50 8.31 3.17
C ASP A 127 30.44 8.81 4.17
N SER A 128 29.17 8.93 3.75
CA SER A 128 28.09 9.51 4.56
C SER A 128 28.46 10.90 5.11
N ILE A 129 29.01 11.76 4.24
CA ILE A 129 29.45 13.11 4.62
C ILE A 129 28.21 13.92 4.99
N GLU A 130 28.22 14.51 6.19
CA GLU A 130 27.14 15.40 6.63
C GLU A 130 27.15 16.71 5.82
N ALA A 131 25.95 17.18 5.46
CA ALA A 131 25.79 18.48 4.84
C ALA A 131 26.13 19.60 5.83
N LEU A 132 26.67 20.70 5.30
CA LEU A 132 26.82 21.93 6.09
C LEU A 132 25.43 22.41 6.55
N GLU A 133 24.47 22.40 5.63
CA GLU A 133 23.07 22.71 5.88
C GLU A 133 22.16 21.85 5.00
N SER A 134 21.02 21.44 5.55
CA SER A 134 19.95 20.73 4.84
C SER A 134 18.63 21.45 5.09
N VAL A 135 18.04 22.03 4.04
CA VAL A 135 16.85 22.87 4.15
C VAL A 135 15.79 22.40 3.17
N TRP A 136 14.53 22.48 3.58
CA TRP A 136 13.39 22.09 2.75
C TRP A 136 12.77 23.32 2.10
N THR A 137 12.38 23.19 0.83
CA THR A 137 11.77 24.28 0.08
C THR A 137 10.42 24.71 0.66
N ASP A 138 10.16 26.01 0.58
CA ASP A 138 8.86 26.60 0.87
C ASP A 138 7.84 26.37 -0.26
N GLU A 139 6.65 26.99 -0.15
CA GLU A 139 5.60 26.90 -1.17
C GLU A 139 6.02 27.41 -2.55
N ALA A 140 6.98 28.34 -2.61
CA ALA A 140 7.52 28.86 -3.86
C ALA A 140 8.61 27.95 -4.47
N GLY A 141 9.01 26.88 -3.76
CA GLY A 141 10.12 26.03 -4.15
C GLY A 141 11.48 26.65 -3.86
N LYS A 142 11.57 27.53 -2.85
CA LYS A 142 12.77 28.32 -2.56
C LYS A 142 13.45 27.89 -1.25
N VAL A 143 14.78 27.92 -1.26
CA VAL A 143 15.62 27.90 -0.05
C VAL A 143 16.72 28.96 -0.15
N THR A 144 17.19 29.47 0.99
CA THR A 144 18.32 30.38 1.07
C THR A 144 19.25 29.93 2.19
N PHE A 145 20.52 29.72 1.84
CA PHE A 145 21.64 29.54 2.75
C PHE A 145 22.34 30.89 2.89
N ALA A 146 22.39 31.45 4.09
CA ALA A 146 22.88 32.79 4.37
C ALA A 146 24.20 32.75 5.14
N ASP A 147 24.87 33.90 5.23
CA ASP A 147 26.09 34.08 6.04
C ASP A 147 27.21 33.06 5.74
N LEU A 148 27.32 32.66 4.46
CA LEU A 148 28.31 31.70 4.01
C LEU A 148 29.71 32.31 3.97
N GLU A 149 30.70 31.56 4.49
CA GLU A 149 32.11 31.87 4.26
C GLU A 149 32.43 31.80 2.78
N GLN A 150 33.44 32.56 2.34
CA GLN A 150 33.88 32.50 0.96
C GLN A 150 34.58 31.16 0.68
N GLY A 151 34.26 30.53 -0.45
CA GLY A 151 34.69 29.17 -0.78
C GLY A 151 33.96 28.57 -1.97
N MET A 152 34.17 27.28 -2.17
CA MET A 152 33.50 26.48 -3.20
C MET A 152 32.43 25.60 -2.54
N TYR A 153 31.22 25.62 -3.08
CA TYR A 153 30.07 24.92 -2.53
C TYR A 153 29.47 23.96 -3.55
N MET A 154 29.03 22.78 -3.09
CA MET A 154 28.19 21.88 -3.85
C MET A 154 26.76 21.94 -3.31
N VAL A 155 25.79 22.10 -4.21
CA VAL A 155 24.37 22.01 -3.91
C VAL A 155 23.86 20.69 -4.50
N SER A 156 23.12 19.91 -3.71
CA SER A 156 22.43 18.72 -4.18
C SER A 156 20.99 18.70 -3.70
N GLN A 157 20.13 17.95 -4.40
CA GLN A 157 18.85 17.54 -3.83
C GLN A 157 19.10 16.44 -2.77
N GLY A 158 18.21 16.32 -1.79
CA GLY A 158 18.01 15.08 -1.04
C GLY A 158 17.33 14.03 -1.92
N ASN A 159 16.47 13.22 -1.32
CA ASN A 159 15.81 12.12 -2.04
C ASN A 159 14.82 12.65 -3.09
N THR A 160 14.55 11.80 -4.08
CA THR A 160 13.63 12.12 -5.17
C THR A 160 12.17 11.99 -4.69
N ASN A 161 11.34 13.01 -4.90
CA ASN A 161 9.95 13.03 -4.43
C ASN A 161 8.96 13.48 -5.54
N ALA A 162 7.73 13.87 -5.18
CA ALA A 162 6.68 14.29 -6.11
C ALA A 162 7.03 15.49 -7.02
N TYR A 163 8.08 16.24 -6.70
CA TYR A 163 8.61 17.28 -7.59
C TYR A 163 9.35 16.68 -8.79
N GLY A 164 10.18 15.66 -8.55
CA GLY A 164 11.25 15.26 -9.45
C GLY A 164 12.61 15.26 -8.77
N SER A 165 13.65 15.40 -9.61
CA SER A 165 15.05 15.48 -9.18
C SER A 165 15.82 16.51 -9.99
N PHE A 166 16.91 17.06 -9.43
CA PHE A 166 17.93 17.77 -10.19
C PHE A 166 19.32 17.25 -9.86
N SER A 167 20.23 17.33 -10.84
CA SER A 167 21.63 16.93 -10.65
C SER A 167 22.37 17.92 -9.75
N ALA A 168 23.23 17.41 -8.86
CA ALA A 168 24.10 18.24 -8.04
C ALA A 168 24.98 19.15 -8.92
N PHE A 169 25.37 20.30 -8.38
CA PHE A 169 26.22 21.27 -9.06
C PHE A 169 27.15 21.98 -8.07
N VAL A 170 28.26 22.50 -8.58
CA VAL A 170 29.27 23.21 -7.77
C VAL A 170 29.31 24.68 -8.14
N MET A 171 29.53 25.57 -7.17
CA MET A 171 29.68 27.01 -7.41
C MET A 171 30.56 27.72 -6.37
N PRO A 172 31.34 28.73 -6.80
CA PRO A 172 32.10 29.56 -5.89
C PRO A 172 31.25 30.69 -5.31
N VAL A 173 31.49 31.00 -4.04
CA VAL A 173 30.96 32.17 -3.32
C VAL A 173 32.18 32.98 -2.84
N PRO A 174 32.40 34.23 -3.29
CA PRO A 174 31.73 34.90 -4.40
C PRO A 174 32.22 34.42 -5.78
N TYR A 175 31.59 34.91 -6.84
CA TYR A 175 32.10 34.80 -8.21
C TYR A 175 32.13 36.17 -8.91
N ALA A 176 33.00 36.34 -9.90
CA ALA A 176 33.09 37.56 -10.68
C ALA A 176 32.21 37.49 -11.94
N ASN A 177 31.45 38.55 -12.22
CA ASN A 177 30.71 38.76 -13.46
C ASN A 177 31.22 39.99 -14.25
N GLU A 178 30.52 40.38 -15.33
CA GLU A 178 30.94 41.54 -16.16
C GLU A 178 30.90 42.88 -15.40
N THR A 179 30.13 42.94 -14.31
CA THR A 179 29.82 44.17 -13.58
C THR A 179 30.50 44.25 -12.21
N GLY A 180 30.98 43.14 -11.65
CA GLY A 180 31.58 43.12 -10.31
C GLY A 180 31.59 41.75 -9.65
N TRP A 181 31.70 41.75 -8.33
CA TRP A 181 31.68 40.54 -7.51
C TRP A 181 30.27 40.24 -7.00
N VAL A 182 29.82 39.00 -7.20
CA VAL A 182 28.51 38.52 -6.75
C VAL A 182 28.71 37.63 -5.53
N TYR A 183 28.23 38.10 -4.39
CA TYR A 183 28.26 37.39 -3.10
C TYR A 183 26.93 36.67 -2.82
N ASP A 184 25.83 37.27 -3.25
CA ASP A 184 24.48 36.75 -3.08
C ASP A 184 24.01 36.11 -4.39
N ILE A 185 24.09 34.78 -4.43
CA ILE A 185 23.84 33.98 -5.62
C ILE A 185 22.38 33.54 -5.63
N THR A 186 21.70 33.72 -6.77
CA THR A 186 20.37 33.14 -6.99
C THR A 186 20.42 32.20 -8.19
N ILE A 187 19.97 30.97 -8.00
CA ILE A 187 20.08 29.90 -8.99
C ILE A 187 18.78 29.11 -9.14
N ALA A 188 18.47 28.72 -10.37
CA ALA A 188 17.41 27.77 -10.69
C ALA A 188 18.04 26.52 -11.35
N PRO A 189 18.04 25.36 -10.66
CA PRO A 189 18.63 24.13 -11.18
C PRO A 189 17.80 23.57 -12.36
N LYS A 190 18.46 22.80 -13.23
CA LYS A 190 17.77 22.00 -14.26
C LYS A 190 17.22 20.73 -13.61
N ALA A 191 15.91 20.69 -13.44
CA ALA A 191 15.21 19.56 -12.83
C ALA A 191 14.46 18.71 -13.87
N SER A 192 14.17 17.47 -13.51
CA SER A 192 13.46 16.47 -14.32
C SER A 192 12.41 15.75 -13.49
N LEU A 193 11.29 15.40 -14.11
CA LEU A 193 10.24 14.62 -13.46
C LEU A 193 10.70 13.19 -13.20
N VAL A 194 10.13 12.59 -12.16
CA VAL A 194 10.11 11.13 -12.03
C VAL A 194 9.11 10.58 -13.04
N THR A 195 9.49 9.54 -13.78
CA THR A 195 8.60 8.89 -14.76
C THR A 195 8.24 7.46 -14.37
N THR A 196 8.91 6.92 -13.35
CA THR A 196 8.64 5.60 -12.80
C THR A 196 7.78 5.75 -11.54
N MET A 197 6.54 5.30 -11.64
CA MET A 197 5.54 5.41 -10.58
C MET A 197 5.09 4.04 -10.11
N GLY A 198 4.77 3.95 -8.83
CA GLY A 198 4.22 2.78 -8.17
C GLY A 198 2.98 3.13 -7.34
N ARG A 199 2.64 2.23 -6.42
CA ARG A 199 1.48 2.34 -5.53
C ARG A 199 1.85 1.88 -4.13
N ILE A 200 1.25 2.51 -3.11
CA ILE A 200 1.32 2.02 -1.72
C ILE A 200 -0.09 1.63 -1.27
N ASP A 201 -0.29 0.36 -0.93
CA ASP A 201 -1.52 -0.17 -0.38
C ASP A 201 -1.43 -0.17 1.15
N VAL A 202 -2.42 0.44 1.81
CA VAL A 202 -2.49 0.53 3.27
C VAL A 202 -3.78 -0.08 3.77
N THR A 203 -3.66 -1.12 4.59
CA THR A 203 -4.78 -1.77 5.26
C THR A 203 -4.97 -1.16 6.65
N LYS A 204 -6.17 -0.62 6.89
CA LYS A 204 -6.61 -0.21 8.21
C LYS A 204 -7.34 -1.35 8.89
N MET A 205 -6.93 -1.69 10.10
CA MET A 205 -7.61 -2.65 10.97
C MET A 205 -8.20 -1.98 12.20
N VAL A 206 -9.25 -2.60 12.74
CA VAL A 206 -9.86 -2.28 14.03
C VAL A 206 -9.71 -3.50 14.93
N LYS A 207 -9.05 -3.30 16.06
CA LYS A 207 -8.75 -4.33 17.05
C LYS A 207 -9.22 -3.87 18.43
N GLY A 208 -9.46 -4.81 19.32
CA GLY A 208 -9.69 -4.57 20.74
C GLY A 208 -8.77 -5.44 21.60
N ILE A 209 -8.58 -5.06 22.86
CA ILE A 209 -7.77 -5.86 23.80
C ILE A 209 -8.69 -6.69 24.69
N TYR A 210 -8.48 -8.00 24.70
CA TYR A 210 -9.12 -8.90 25.65
C TYR A 210 -8.11 -9.87 26.24
N ASP A 211 -8.05 -9.94 27.57
CA ASP A 211 -7.08 -10.75 28.34
C ASP A 211 -5.62 -10.61 27.86
N GLY A 212 -5.22 -9.38 27.52
CA GLY A 212 -3.87 -9.06 27.05
C GLY A 212 -3.58 -9.44 25.60
N ASN A 213 -4.55 -9.97 24.84
CA ASN A 213 -4.41 -10.31 23.44
C ASN A 213 -5.27 -9.40 22.55
N LEU A 214 -4.81 -9.17 21.32
CA LEU A 214 -5.63 -8.49 20.31
C LEU A 214 -6.70 -9.42 19.77
N GLN A 215 -7.89 -8.86 19.61
CA GLN A 215 -9.04 -9.49 18.97
C GLN A 215 -9.54 -8.59 17.85
N ASP A 216 -10.01 -9.20 16.76
CA ASP A 216 -10.66 -8.47 15.68
C ASP A 216 -11.97 -7.85 16.17
N VAL A 217 -12.18 -6.60 15.78
CA VAL A 217 -13.38 -5.84 16.14
C VAL A 217 -14.04 -5.36 14.86
N HIS A 218 -15.29 -5.72 14.70
CA HIS A 218 -16.12 -5.24 13.61
C HIS A 218 -16.69 -3.87 13.94
N THR A 219 -16.99 -3.10 12.89
CA THR A 219 -17.73 -1.86 12.97
C THR A 219 -18.85 -1.85 11.93
N GLU A 220 -20.04 -1.37 12.32
CA GLU A 220 -21.15 -1.17 11.36
C GLU A 220 -20.73 -0.17 10.26
N ASN A 221 -20.05 0.92 10.63
CA ASN A 221 -19.56 1.93 9.71
C ASN A 221 -18.57 2.88 10.42
N ALA A 222 -17.33 2.93 9.95
CA ALA A 222 -16.33 3.87 10.43
C ALA A 222 -15.49 4.45 9.29
N THR A 223 -15.10 5.72 9.45
CA THR A 223 -14.18 6.41 8.54
C THR A 223 -12.94 6.82 9.30
N TYR A 224 -11.77 6.46 8.78
CA TYR A 224 -10.46 6.93 9.23
C TYR A 224 -9.75 7.66 8.09
N TYR A 225 -8.67 8.36 8.40
CA TYR A 225 -7.84 9.01 7.39
C TYR A 225 -6.40 8.54 7.52
N ILE A 226 -5.75 8.31 6.40
CA ILE A 226 -4.37 7.84 6.34
C ILE A 226 -3.58 8.82 5.49
N GLY A 227 -2.38 9.18 5.94
CA GLY A 227 -1.46 10.06 5.23
C GLY A 227 -0.10 9.42 4.99
N LEU A 228 0.52 9.80 3.88
CA LEU A 228 1.94 9.54 3.61
C LEU A 228 2.77 10.76 4.04
N PHE A 229 3.93 10.51 4.61
CA PHE A 229 4.86 11.52 5.12
C PHE A 229 6.29 11.23 4.64
N LEU A 230 7.12 12.27 4.58
CA LEU A 230 8.51 12.22 4.09
C LEU A 230 9.54 12.11 5.23
N ASP A 231 9.08 12.17 6.47
CA ASP A 231 9.87 12.14 7.70
C ASP A 231 9.22 11.26 8.78
N GLU A 232 10.05 10.73 9.67
CA GLU A 232 9.65 9.84 10.75
C GLU A 232 8.71 10.49 11.77
N ASP A 233 8.79 11.80 11.95
CA ASP A 233 7.97 12.55 12.90
C ASP A 233 6.58 12.92 12.35
N GLY A 234 6.31 12.64 11.07
CA GLY A 234 5.06 12.99 10.42
C GLY A 234 4.85 14.51 10.27
N THR A 235 5.92 15.30 10.23
CA THR A 235 5.82 16.77 10.12
C THR A 235 5.76 17.27 8.67
N ARG A 236 6.16 16.43 7.72
CA ARG A 236 6.26 16.73 6.28
C ARG A 236 5.36 15.76 5.49
N PRO A 237 4.07 16.10 5.32
CA PRO A 237 3.19 15.26 4.54
C PRO A 237 3.64 15.23 3.08
N TYR A 238 3.48 14.07 2.46
CA TYR A 238 3.67 13.88 1.03
C TYR A 238 2.72 14.80 0.27
N ARG A 239 3.30 15.68 -0.56
CA ARG A 239 2.55 16.70 -1.32
C ARG A 239 2.02 16.21 -2.66
N GLY A 240 2.13 14.92 -2.93
CA GLY A 240 1.57 14.36 -4.14
C GLY A 240 0.06 14.21 -4.10
N GLN A 241 -0.53 13.83 -5.23
CA GLN A 241 -1.97 13.63 -5.35
C GLN A 241 -2.49 12.63 -4.32
N GLY A 242 -3.47 13.06 -3.53
CA GLY A 242 -4.09 12.20 -2.53
C GLY A 242 -3.14 11.80 -1.40
N GLY A 243 -2.17 12.64 -1.02
CA GLY A 243 -1.27 12.37 0.10
C GLY A 243 -1.97 12.10 1.45
N ILE A 244 -3.26 12.43 1.56
CA ILE A 244 -4.17 11.96 2.63
C ILE A 244 -5.43 11.37 1.98
N LYS A 245 -5.87 10.20 2.44
CA LYS A 245 -7.07 9.50 1.94
C LYS A 245 -7.93 9.00 3.08
N ALA A 246 -9.25 9.05 2.86
CA ALA A 246 -10.21 8.39 3.75
C ALA A 246 -10.26 6.89 3.47
N VAL A 247 -10.29 6.09 4.53
CA VAL A 247 -10.59 4.65 4.50
C VAL A 247 -11.90 4.42 5.23
N ASN A 248 -12.83 3.71 4.57
CA ASN A 248 -14.15 3.41 5.12
C ASN A 248 -14.25 1.91 5.37
N ILE A 249 -14.56 1.54 6.60
CA ILE A 249 -14.84 0.16 7.00
C ILE A 249 -16.36 0.06 7.21
N ILE A 250 -17.00 -0.83 6.46
CA ILE A 250 -18.45 -1.05 6.50
C ILE A 250 -18.67 -2.53 6.76
N ASP A 251 -19.38 -2.86 7.84
CA ASP A 251 -19.67 -4.23 8.27
C ASP A 251 -18.44 -5.14 8.19
N GLY A 252 -17.39 -4.76 8.91
CA GLY A 252 -16.11 -5.46 8.90
C GLY A 252 -15.14 -4.92 9.93
N ASN A 253 -13.97 -5.55 10.03
CA ASN A 253 -12.86 -5.15 10.90
C ASN A 253 -11.75 -4.40 10.15
N SER A 254 -11.81 -4.32 8.83
CA SER A 254 -10.71 -3.78 8.02
C SER A 254 -11.13 -3.23 6.67
N ALA A 255 -10.29 -2.37 6.10
CA ALA A 255 -10.37 -1.94 4.70
C ALA A 255 -9.00 -1.48 4.19
N THR A 256 -8.76 -1.65 2.89
CA THR A 256 -7.52 -1.24 2.23
C THR A 256 -7.77 -0.05 1.30
N ILE A 257 -6.85 0.90 1.31
CA ILE A 257 -6.79 2.01 0.35
C ILE A 257 -5.45 2.02 -0.37
N SER A 258 -5.42 2.59 -1.57
CA SER A 258 -4.21 2.68 -2.38
C SER A 258 -3.79 4.12 -2.64
N PHE A 259 -2.54 4.48 -2.37
CA PHE A 259 -1.92 5.72 -2.84
C PHE A 259 -1.29 5.43 -4.20
N GLU A 260 -1.89 5.94 -5.26
CA GLU A 260 -1.45 5.75 -6.65
C GLU A 260 -0.43 6.81 -7.05
N ASN A 261 0.33 6.55 -8.12
CA ASN A 261 1.29 7.48 -8.70
C ASN A 261 2.38 7.94 -7.71
N VAL A 262 2.84 7.03 -6.85
CA VAL A 262 3.93 7.30 -5.90
C VAL A 262 5.27 7.13 -6.62
N PRO A 263 6.18 8.12 -6.62
CA PRO A 263 7.50 7.99 -7.23
C PRO A 263 8.28 6.79 -6.72
N ILE A 264 8.79 5.96 -7.64
CA ILE A 264 9.72 4.88 -7.31
C ILE A 264 11.12 5.48 -7.17
N SER A 265 11.56 5.65 -5.93
CA SER A 265 12.85 6.21 -5.55
C SER A 265 13.32 5.68 -4.18
N ASP A 266 14.52 6.11 -3.77
CA ASP A 266 15.11 5.94 -2.45
C ASP A 266 14.46 6.78 -1.34
N GLN A 267 13.40 7.55 -1.65
CA GLN A 267 12.65 8.31 -0.65
C GLN A 267 11.86 7.35 0.27
N PRO A 268 12.11 7.37 1.59
CA PRO A 268 11.23 6.68 2.54
C PRO A 268 9.89 7.39 2.66
N TYR A 269 8.80 6.62 2.62
CA TYR A 269 7.44 7.06 2.88
C TYR A 269 6.98 6.49 4.22
N TYR A 270 6.63 7.38 5.15
CA TYR A 270 6.14 7.05 6.48
C TYR A 270 4.62 7.12 6.50
N ILE A 271 3.98 6.09 7.05
CA ILE A 271 2.53 5.94 7.00
C ILE A 271 1.94 6.26 8.37
N PHE A 272 0.97 7.16 8.41
CA PHE A 272 0.27 7.53 9.64
C PHE A 272 -1.24 7.44 9.45
N GLU A 273 -1.95 7.01 10.48
CA GLU A 273 -3.32 7.47 10.64
C GLU A 273 -3.29 8.97 10.94
N THR A 274 -4.21 9.71 10.34
CA THR A 274 -4.34 11.14 10.55
C THR A 274 -5.77 11.47 10.95
N THR A 275 -5.92 12.65 11.53
CA THR A 275 -7.19 13.38 11.52
C THR A 275 -7.58 13.76 10.08
N GLN A 276 -8.82 14.21 9.87
CA GLN A 276 -9.30 14.63 8.56
C GLN A 276 -8.49 15.81 7.97
N ASP A 277 -7.96 16.70 8.82
CA ASP A 277 -7.12 17.83 8.45
C ASP A 277 -5.66 17.45 8.16
N GLY A 278 -5.29 16.19 8.39
CA GLY A 278 -3.95 15.68 8.09
C GLY A 278 -2.97 15.75 9.26
N THR A 279 -3.43 16.09 10.46
CA THR A 279 -2.58 15.99 11.67
C THR A 279 -2.36 14.51 11.98
N PRO A 280 -1.09 14.03 12.04
CA PRO A 280 -0.79 12.62 12.30
C PRO A 280 -1.14 12.22 13.73
N ILE A 281 -1.55 10.97 13.89
CA ILE A 281 -1.76 10.31 15.17
C ILE A 281 -0.48 9.57 15.54
N GLU A 282 0.13 9.95 16.66
CA GLU A 282 1.32 9.28 17.18
C GLU A 282 1.02 7.81 17.53
N TYR A 283 1.93 6.93 17.13
CA TYR A 283 1.88 5.51 17.45
C TYR A 283 1.99 5.28 18.96
N MET A 284 1.21 4.33 19.47
CA MET A 284 1.14 3.95 20.89
C MET A 284 0.79 5.09 21.85
N LYS A 285 0.28 6.21 21.35
CA LYS A 285 -0.26 7.30 22.16
C LYS A 285 -1.77 7.21 22.27
N GLN A 286 -2.29 7.24 23.50
CA GLN A 286 -3.71 7.17 23.76
C GLN A 286 -4.44 8.35 23.10
N GLN A 287 -5.43 8.05 22.28
CA GLN A 287 -6.34 8.99 21.68
C GLN A 287 -7.68 8.93 22.41
N GLY A 288 -8.22 10.09 22.80
CA GLY A 288 -9.47 10.16 23.54
C GLY A 288 -9.36 9.75 25.02
N THR A 289 -10.47 9.89 25.74
CA THR A 289 -10.57 9.50 27.17
C THR A 289 -11.67 8.46 27.38
N GLU A 290 -12.79 8.63 26.68
CA GLU A 290 -13.86 7.65 26.55
C GLU A 290 -13.69 6.93 25.19
N ASN A 291 -13.84 5.60 25.17
CA ASN A 291 -13.60 4.76 23.99
C ASN A 291 -12.24 5.02 23.34
N GLY A 292 -11.23 5.19 24.21
CA GLY A 292 -9.90 5.56 23.78
C GLY A 292 -9.21 4.43 23.02
N PHE A 293 -8.38 4.81 22.05
CA PHE A 293 -7.61 3.87 21.24
C PHE A 293 -6.15 4.28 21.11
N TYR A 294 -5.32 3.33 20.71
CA TYR A 294 -3.94 3.56 20.28
C TYR A 294 -3.81 3.18 18.81
N CYS A 295 -3.05 3.96 18.04
CA CYS A 295 -2.61 3.55 16.71
C CYS A 295 -1.35 2.70 16.84
N MET A 296 -1.26 1.59 16.13
CA MET A 296 -0.06 0.73 16.06
C MET A 296 0.21 0.29 14.61
N ALA A 297 1.46 -0.04 14.31
CA ALA A 297 1.80 -0.69 13.06
C ALA A 297 1.57 -2.20 13.15
N GLY A 298 1.08 -2.79 12.06
CA GLY A 298 0.76 -4.22 11.97
C GLY A 298 -0.45 -4.64 12.81
N GLU A 299 -0.52 -5.93 13.12
CA GLU A 299 -1.67 -6.58 13.76
C GLU A 299 -1.34 -7.30 15.07
N VAL A 300 -0.07 -7.27 15.50
CA VAL A 300 0.43 -8.05 16.63
C VAL A 300 1.04 -7.10 17.66
N LEU A 301 0.50 -7.12 18.88
CA LEU A 301 1.09 -6.36 19.99
C LEU A 301 2.53 -6.81 20.23
N ASP A 302 3.40 -5.87 20.61
CA ASP A 302 4.81 -6.09 20.94
C ASP A 302 5.68 -6.64 19.80
N ALA A 303 5.17 -6.68 18.55
CA ALA A 303 5.98 -7.01 17.38
C ALA A 303 7.00 -5.90 17.09
N GLU A 304 8.21 -6.24 16.64
CA GLU A 304 9.23 -5.24 16.32
C GLU A 304 8.68 -4.19 15.33
N GLY A 305 8.80 -2.91 15.68
CA GLY A 305 8.31 -1.78 14.89
C GLY A 305 6.82 -1.45 15.06
N HIS A 306 6.08 -2.13 15.94
CA HIS A 306 4.65 -1.85 16.18
C HIS A 306 4.38 -0.42 16.69
N ASP A 307 5.38 0.21 17.29
CA ASP A 307 5.35 1.51 17.97
C ASP A 307 5.84 2.68 17.10
N ALA A 308 6.15 2.42 15.83
CA ALA A 308 6.61 3.41 14.87
C ALA A 308 5.81 3.34 13.57
N ALA A 309 5.87 4.40 12.77
CA ALA A 309 5.25 4.41 11.45
C ALA A 309 5.87 3.33 10.55
N PRO A 310 5.06 2.55 9.80
CA PRO A 310 5.58 1.72 8.71
C PRO A 310 6.32 2.60 7.71
N VAL A 311 7.48 2.13 7.26
CA VAL A 311 8.34 2.83 6.30
C VAL A 311 8.44 2.00 5.03
N ILE A 312 8.08 2.61 3.91
CA ILE A 312 8.18 2.01 2.59
C ILE A 312 9.19 2.79 1.75
N ILE A 313 10.14 2.08 1.15
CA ILE A 313 11.10 2.63 0.19
C ILE A 313 10.80 1.98 -1.16
N MET A 314 10.16 2.73 -2.06
CA MET A 314 9.58 2.18 -3.29
C MET A 314 10.61 1.52 -4.23
N GLU A 315 11.86 1.97 -4.24
CA GLU A 315 12.91 1.31 -5.05
C GLU A 315 13.25 -0.12 -4.59
N ASN A 316 12.92 -0.46 -3.34
CA ASN A 316 13.10 -1.81 -2.79
C ASN A 316 11.91 -2.72 -3.12
N GLU A 317 10.81 -2.18 -3.64
CA GLU A 317 9.60 -2.92 -3.98
C GLU A 317 9.65 -3.43 -5.42
N PRO A 318 9.82 -4.75 -5.65
CA PRO A 318 10.14 -5.30 -6.97
C PRO A 318 9.04 -5.08 -8.01
N ASP A 319 7.78 -5.06 -7.59
CA ASP A 319 6.62 -4.82 -8.45
C ASP A 319 6.15 -3.35 -8.43
N GLY A 320 6.89 -2.47 -7.74
CA GLY A 320 6.49 -1.08 -7.52
C GLY A 320 5.22 -0.96 -6.69
N ILE A 321 4.94 -1.95 -5.84
CA ILE A 321 3.79 -1.99 -4.93
C ILE A 321 4.35 -2.18 -3.53
N GLY A 322 4.17 -1.18 -2.67
CA GLY A 322 4.45 -1.28 -1.24
C GLY A 322 3.17 -1.58 -0.47
N ASP A 323 3.28 -2.37 0.60
CA ASP A 323 2.14 -2.77 1.43
C ASP A 323 2.41 -2.44 2.90
N ALA A 324 1.41 -1.89 3.59
CA ALA A 324 1.48 -1.66 5.03
C ALA A 324 0.14 -1.95 5.70
N THR A 325 0.20 -2.29 6.99
CA THR A 325 -0.97 -2.44 7.85
C THR A 325 -0.82 -1.55 9.07
N ILE A 326 -1.88 -0.85 9.44
CA ILE A 326 -1.97 -0.08 10.68
C ILE A 326 -3.28 -0.43 11.39
N SER A 327 -3.25 -0.49 12.72
CA SER A 327 -4.38 -0.91 13.54
C SER A 327 -4.76 0.15 14.56
N ASN A 328 -6.06 0.36 14.78
CA ASN A 328 -6.54 1.01 15.99
C ASN A 328 -6.88 -0.05 17.01
N VAL A 329 -6.31 0.08 18.20
CA VAL A 329 -6.51 -0.84 19.32
C VAL A 329 -7.34 -0.14 20.39
N TYR A 330 -8.59 -0.55 20.52
CA TYR A 330 -9.53 0.00 21.48
C TYR A 330 -9.42 -0.72 22.83
N SER A 331 -9.40 0.08 23.91
CA SER A 331 -9.52 -0.46 25.27
C SER A 331 -10.99 -0.66 25.66
N ASP A 332 -11.84 0.29 25.25
CA ASP A 332 -13.30 0.21 25.34
C ASP A 332 -13.86 0.47 23.94
N LEU A 333 -14.85 -0.32 23.51
CA LEU A 333 -15.39 -0.25 22.16
C LEU A 333 -16.35 0.95 22.00
N PRO A 334 -16.25 1.72 20.90
CA PRO A 334 -17.25 2.72 20.58
C PRO A 334 -18.60 2.10 20.20
N ASP A 335 -19.68 2.88 20.32
CA ASP A 335 -21.00 2.49 19.81
C ASP A 335 -20.92 2.03 18.35
N GLY A 336 -21.52 0.86 18.05
CA GLY A 336 -21.52 0.27 16.71
C GLY A 336 -20.30 -0.58 16.39
N TYR A 337 -19.40 -0.80 17.37
CA TYR A 337 -18.28 -1.73 17.29
C TYR A 337 -18.59 -2.98 18.11
N TYR A 338 -18.19 -4.15 17.62
CA TYR A 338 -18.51 -5.41 18.28
C TYR A 338 -17.52 -6.53 17.95
N TYR A 339 -17.39 -7.49 18.86
CA TYR A 339 -16.65 -8.74 18.61
C TYR A 339 -17.50 -9.80 17.90
N THR A 340 -16.81 -10.67 17.17
CA THR A 340 -17.39 -11.79 16.42
C THR A 340 -16.79 -13.12 16.87
N GLY A 341 -17.42 -14.21 16.44
CA GLY A 341 -16.88 -15.56 16.53
C GLY A 341 -17.25 -16.37 15.29
N ASP A 342 -16.57 -17.50 15.11
CA ASP A 342 -16.69 -18.34 13.94
C ASP A 342 -17.44 -19.63 14.24
N ILE A 343 -18.38 -19.98 13.35
CA ILE A 343 -19.05 -21.27 13.34
C ILE A 343 -18.65 -22.02 12.08
N THR A 344 -17.87 -23.09 12.25
CA THR A 344 -17.60 -24.05 11.18
C THR A 344 -18.72 -25.08 11.08
N ILE A 345 -19.37 -25.14 9.92
CA ILE A 345 -20.40 -26.13 9.62
C ILE A 345 -19.80 -27.14 8.63
N THR A 346 -19.70 -28.39 9.06
CA THR A 346 -19.35 -29.50 8.15
C THR A 346 -20.61 -30.18 7.65
N LYS A 347 -20.60 -30.58 6.38
CA LYS A 347 -21.73 -31.26 5.74
C LYS A 347 -21.28 -32.61 5.20
N SER A 348 -21.98 -33.67 5.56
CA SER A 348 -21.85 -35.00 4.93
C SER A 348 -23.18 -35.43 4.31
N VAL A 349 -23.12 -36.01 3.11
CA VAL A 349 -24.28 -36.61 2.44
C VAL A 349 -24.02 -38.10 2.31
N ARG A 350 -24.97 -38.92 2.78
CA ARG A 350 -24.79 -40.37 2.92
C ARG A 350 -25.94 -41.18 2.35
N ASP A 351 -25.61 -42.37 1.86
CA ASP A 351 -26.54 -43.47 1.63
C ASP A 351 -26.09 -44.66 2.49
N GLY A 352 -26.87 -44.99 3.52
CA GLY A 352 -26.40 -45.86 4.60
C GLY A 352 -25.13 -45.30 5.25
N ASP A 353 -24.07 -46.11 5.26
CA ASP A 353 -22.77 -45.74 5.83
C ASP A 353 -21.84 -45.04 4.82
N ASP A 354 -22.17 -45.10 3.52
CA ASP A 354 -21.33 -44.58 2.44
C ASP A 354 -21.56 -43.08 2.24
N ILE A 355 -20.48 -42.32 2.12
CA ILE A 355 -20.54 -40.92 1.68
C ILE A 355 -20.76 -40.88 0.17
N ILE A 356 -21.75 -40.11 -0.26
CA ILE A 356 -22.15 -40.01 -1.67
C ILE A 356 -21.98 -38.60 -2.22
N ALA A 357 -21.76 -38.50 -3.53
CA ALA A 357 -21.84 -37.23 -4.24
C ALA A 357 -23.29 -36.93 -4.62
N THR A 358 -23.67 -35.66 -4.54
CA THR A 358 -24.97 -35.15 -5.01
C THR A 358 -24.80 -33.74 -5.54
N ASP A 359 -25.61 -33.38 -6.53
CA ASP A 359 -25.77 -32.02 -7.06
C ASP A 359 -26.81 -31.20 -6.28
N TYR A 360 -27.50 -31.82 -5.32
CA TYR A 360 -28.44 -31.12 -4.45
C TYR A 360 -27.71 -30.03 -3.65
N THR A 361 -28.30 -28.84 -3.61
CA THR A 361 -27.76 -27.71 -2.87
C THR A 361 -28.41 -27.63 -1.49
N PHE A 362 -27.61 -27.67 -0.44
CA PHE A 362 -28.08 -27.53 0.94
C PHE A 362 -27.70 -26.17 1.52
N TYR A 363 -28.48 -25.71 2.50
CA TYR A 363 -28.22 -24.49 3.25
C TYR A 363 -28.33 -24.76 4.74
N ALA A 364 -27.65 -23.97 5.55
CA ALA A 364 -27.87 -23.91 6.98
C ALA A 364 -28.25 -22.50 7.41
N GLY A 365 -29.21 -22.41 8.34
CA GLY A 365 -29.52 -21.19 9.07
C GLY A 365 -28.87 -21.23 10.44
N ILE A 366 -28.27 -20.11 10.83
CA ILE A 366 -27.67 -19.89 12.15
C ILE A 366 -28.61 -18.96 12.93
N PHE A 367 -29.21 -19.43 14.01
CA PHE A 367 -30.24 -18.72 14.74
C PHE A 367 -29.79 -18.39 16.16
N ALA A 368 -29.81 -17.11 16.54
CA ALA A 368 -29.54 -16.73 17.93
C ALA A 368 -30.60 -17.35 18.88
N GLN A 369 -30.16 -17.79 20.05
CA GLN A 369 -31.01 -18.29 21.13
C GLN A 369 -30.87 -17.39 22.36
N ASP A 370 -32.01 -16.96 22.91
CA ASP A 370 -32.02 -16.13 24.12
C ASP A 370 -31.73 -16.94 25.39
N ALA A 371 -31.50 -16.24 26.51
CA ALA A 371 -31.21 -16.86 27.80
C ALA A 371 -32.37 -17.71 28.37
N GLN A 372 -33.58 -17.62 27.80
CA GLN A 372 -34.73 -18.46 28.17
C GLN A 372 -34.84 -19.70 27.27
N GLY A 373 -33.94 -19.86 26.30
CA GLY A 373 -33.89 -20.97 25.37
C GLY A 373 -34.78 -20.78 24.14
N ASN A 374 -35.36 -19.59 23.92
CA ASN A 374 -36.14 -19.34 22.71
C ASN A 374 -35.21 -19.04 21.54
N VAL A 375 -35.44 -19.74 20.43
CA VAL A 375 -34.69 -19.55 19.18
C VAL A 375 -35.36 -18.44 18.36
N SER A 376 -34.55 -17.54 17.81
CA SER A 376 -35.02 -16.49 16.90
C SER A 376 -35.76 -17.08 15.70
N ALA A 377 -36.85 -16.44 15.29
CA ALA A 377 -37.61 -16.86 14.11
C ALA A 377 -36.87 -16.59 12.79
N ASN A 378 -35.97 -15.60 12.77
CA ASN A 378 -35.14 -15.30 11.61
C ASN A 378 -33.69 -15.70 11.93
N PRO A 379 -33.00 -16.33 10.97
CA PRO A 379 -31.58 -16.60 11.14
C PRO A 379 -30.79 -15.30 11.16
N THR A 380 -29.69 -15.30 11.91
CA THR A 380 -28.63 -14.30 11.83
C THR A 380 -27.95 -14.39 10.46
N GLU A 381 -27.62 -15.62 10.03
CA GLU A 381 -26.98 -15.88 8.74
C GLU A 381 -27.58 -17.13 8.07
N ILE A 382 -27.59 -17.12 6.73
CA ILE A 382 -27.97 -18.27 5.91
C ILE A 382 -26.80 -18.57 4.98
N VAL A 383 -26.24 -19.76 5.10
CA VAL A 383 -25.05 -20.15 4.35
C VAL A 383 -25.34 -21.34 3.44
N LYS A 384 -24.83 -21.28 2.22
CA LYS A 384 -24.80 -22.44 1.31
C LYS A 384 -23.74 -23.42 1.80
N LEU A 385 -24.12 -24.68 1.98
CA LEU A 385 -23.21 -25.72 2.44
C LEU A 385 -22.44 -26.34 1.28
N ASN A 386 -21.20 -26.75 1.57
CA ASN A 386 -20.36 -27.53 0.67
C ASN A 386 -20.60 -29.02 0.90
N ASN A 387 -21.16 -29.74 -0.07
CA ASN A 387 -21.43 -31.18 0.05
C ASN A 387 -20.14 -31.95 0.35
N ASN A 388 -20.12 -32.71 1.46
CA ASN A 388 -18.93 -33.44 1.93
C ASN A 388 -17.72 -32.54 2.21
N GLY A 389 -17.98 -31.28 2.60
CA GLY A 389 -16.98 -30.28 2.93
C GLY A 389 -17.37 -29.47 4.16
N SER A 390 -16.75 -28.31 4.32
CA SER A 390 -17.03 -27.36 5.39
C SER A 390 -17.19 -25.95 4.86
N VAL A 391 -17.84 -25.11 5.66
CA VAL A 391 -17.92 -23.66 5.51
C VAL A 391 -17.75 -23.03 6.88
N THR A 392 -17.05 -21.90 6.98
CA THR A 392 -16.94 -21.13 8.22
C THR A 392 -17.70 -19.82 8.04
N VAL A 393 -18.54 -19.49 9.02
CA VAL A 393 -19.36 -18.29 9.04
C VAL A 393 -19.03 -17.50 10.29
N GLU A 394 -18.67 -16.24 10.10
CA GLU A 394 -18.48 -15.29 11.18
C GLU A 394 -19.84 -14.74 11.65
N VAL A 395 -20.05 -14.67 12.96
CA VAL A 395 -21.28 -14.19 13.58
C VAL A 395 -20.98 -13.28 14.77
N PRO A 396 -21.84 -12.30 15.09
CA PRO A 396 -21.63 -11.43 16.24
C PRO A 396 -21.71 -12.21 17.56
N LEU A 397 -20.90 -11.81 18.54
CA LEU A 397 -21.07 -12.28 19.91
C LEU A 397 -22.25 -11.58 20.61
N GLY A 398 -22.56 -12.01 21.83
CA GLY A 398 -23.70 -11.48 22.60
C GLY A 398 -23.46 -10.07 23.12
N GLY A 399 -24.56 -9.38 23.45
CA GLY A 399 -24.53 -7.99 23.92
C GLY A 399 -24.51 -6.97 22.77
N THR A 400 -24.41 -5.68 23.11
CA THR A 400 -24.30 -4.61 22.09
C THR A 400 -22.93 -4.59 21.43
N ASP A 401 -21.89 -4.90 22.20
CA ASP A 401 -20.49 -4.75 21.79
C ASP A 401 -19.80 -6.10 21.61
N GLY A 402 -20.56 -7.21 21.61
CA GLY A 402 -20.03 -8.56 21.42
C GLY A 402 -19.24 -9.11 22.61
N THR A 403 -19.42 -8.59 23.82
CA THR A 403 -18.66 -9.04 25.00
C THR A 403 -19.38 -10.11 25.82
N GLU A 404 -20.66 -10.35 25.59
CA GLU A 404 -21.45 -11.35 26.31
C GLU A 404 -21.43 -12.71 25.59
N PRO A 405 -21.52 -13.84 26.32
CA PRO A 405 -21.67 -15.15 25.69
C PRO A 405 -23.02 -15.24 24.95
N ILE A 406 -23.03 -15.97 23.84
CA ILE A 406 -24.22 -16.21 23.02
C ILE A 406 -24.34 -17.67 22.62
N THR A 407 -25.58 -18.14 22.51
CA THR A 407 -25.89 -19.47 21.98
C THR A 407 -26.49 -19.33 20.59
N TYR A 408 -25.96 -20.09 19.63
CA TYR A 408 -26.49 -20.21 18.28
C TYR A 408 -27.01 -21.61 18.03
N VAL A 409 -28.21 -21.73 17.48
CA VAL A 409 -28.78 -22.99 16.99
C VAL A 409 -28.57 -23.06 15.49
N VAL A 410 -27.88 -24.09 15.02
CA VAL A 410 -27.63 -24.32 13.60
C VAL A 410 -28.57 -25.40 13.10
N GLN A 411 -29.34 -25.07 12.07
CA GLN A 411 -30.33 -25.96 11.47
C GLN A 411 -30.16 -25.99 9.95
N GLU A 412 -30.50 -27.11 9.33
CA GLU A 412 -30.61 -27.20 7.89
C GLU A 412 -31.87 -26.47 7.42
N THR A 413 -31.69 -25.57 6.46
CA THR A 413 -32.75 -24.71 5.95
C THR A 413 -32.81 -24.79 4.43
N ASN A 414 -33.91 -24.27 3.87
CA ASN A 414 -33.88 -23.85 2.48
C ASN A 414 -33.09 -22.53 2.32
N GLU A 415 -32.97 -22.04 1.09
CA GLU A 415 -32.29 -20.78 0.76
C GLU A 415 -32.89 -19.54 1.45
N ASN A 416 -34.13 -19.62 1.95
CA ASN A 416 -34.82 -18.53 2.63
C ASN A 416 -34.72 -18.63 4.16
N GLY A 417 -33.93 -19.57 4.69
CA GLY A 417 -33.73 -19.73 6.13
C GLY A 417 -34.88 -20.42 6.86
N VAL A 418 -35.80 -21.07 6.14
CA VAL A 418 -36.86 -21.87 6.77
C VAL A 418 -36.33 -23.28 7.02
N PRO A 419 -36.41 -23.81 8.27
CA PRO A 419 -35.93 -25.16 8.58
C PRO A 419 -36.58 -26.24 7.72
N VAL A 420 -35.77 -27.12 7.12
CA VAL A 420 -36.26 -28.20 6.25
C VAL A 420 -37.05 -29.26 7.02
N SER A 421 -36.91 -29.31 8.35
CA SER A 421 -37.75 -30.15 9.22
C SER A 421 -39.25 -29.85 9.12
N GLN A 422 -39.62 -28.68 8.56
CA GLN A 422 -40.99 -28.30 8.27
C GLN A 422 -41.46 -28.73 6.87
N ASP A 423 -40.55 -29.21 6.02
CA ASP A 423 -40.83 -29.63 4.65
C ASP A 423 -40.82 -31.16 4.53
N SER A 424 -42.03 -31.75 4.47
CA SER A 424 -42.20 -33.20 4.30
C SER A 424 -41.75 -33.72 2.93
N THR A 425 -41.40 -32.84 1.98
CA THR A 425 -40.92 -33.20 0.65
C THR A 425 -39.39 -33.22 0.55
N PHE A 426 -38.69 -32.81 1.62
CA PHE A 426 -37.24 -32.85 1.66
C PHE A 426 -36.73 -34.31 1.61
N PRO A 427 -35.86 -34.68 0.64
CA PRO A 427 -35.58 -36.09 0.34
C PRO A 427 -34.58 -36.76 1.29
N TYR A 428 -34.01 -36.01 2.24
CA TYR A 428 -33.01 -36.51 3.18
C TYR A 428 -33.52 -36.50 4.61
N THR A 429 -33.05 -37.46 5.40
CA THR A 429 -33.12 -37.38 6.86
C THR A 429 -31.93 -36.58 7.36
N VAL A 430 -32.20 -35.46 8.05
CA VAL A 430 -31.17 -34.57 8.62
C VAL A 430 -30.82 -35.01 10.04
N SER A 431 -29.53 -34.95 10.39
CA SER A 431 -29.03 -35.15 11.75
C SER A 431 -27.81 -34.29 12.05
N GLY A 432 -27.49 -34.11 13.33
CA GLY A 432 -26.31 -33.37 13.77
C GLY A 432 -26.49 -31.84 13.89
N GLU A 433 -27.69 -31.34 13.59
CA GLU A 433 -28.15 -30.01 14.00
C GLU A 433 -28.06 -29.84 15.53
N GLY A 434 -27.84 -28.61 16.00
CA GLY A 434 -27.71 -28.38 17.43
C GLY A 434 -27.32 -26.96 17.82
N ALA A 435 -27.25 -26.75 19.13
CA ALA A 435 -26.82 -25.50 19.74
C ALA A 435 -25.30 -25.49 19.97
N VAL A 436 -24.66 -24.38 19.69
CA VAL A 436 -23.26 -24.08 20.00
C VAL A 436 -23.18 -22.77 20.79
N ASN A 437 -22.18 -22.67 21.66
CA ASN A 437 -21.95 -21.47 22.45
C ASN A 437 -20.68 -20.76 21.95
N LEU A 438 -20.74 -19.44 21.87
CA LEU A 438 -19.61 -18.57 21.58
C LEU A 438 -19.45 -17.54 22.70
N SER A 439 -18.21 -17.11 22.93
CA SER A 439 -17.85 -16.07 23.90
C SER A 439 -16.45 -15.55 23.60
N MET A 440 -16.00 -14.50 24.28
CA MET A 440 -14.62 -14.00 24.15
C MET A 440 -13.55 -15.05 24.51
N ASP A 441 -13.86 -16.01 25.39
CA ASP A 441 -12.96 -17.12 25.74
C ASP A 441 -13.08 -18.34 24.79
N GLN A 442 -14.11 -18.35 23.94
CA GLN A 442 -14.41 -19.44 23.01
C GLN A 442 -15.07 -18.84 21.75
N THR A 443 -14.24 -18.27 20.88
CA THR A 443 -14.68 -17.60 19.66
C THR A 443 -14.92 -18.55 18.50
N GLU A 444 -14.57 -19.84 18.62
CA GLU A 444 -14.79 -20.84 17.57
C GLU A 444 -15.74 -21.95 18.04
N ALA A 445 -16.61 -22.40 17.13
CA ALA A 445 -17.46 -23.56 17.33
C ALA A 445 -17.61 -24.39 16.05
N THR A 446 -18.00 -25.67 16.20
CA THR A 446 -18.22 -26.56 15.06
C THR A 446 -19.55 -27.30 15.17
N VAL A 447 -20.28 -27.38 14.06
CA VAL A 447 -21.49 -28.20 13.89
C VAL A 447 -21.31 -29.16 12.71
N ASN A 448 -21.71 -30.41 12.90
CA ASN A 448 -21.58 -31.45 11.87
C ASN A 448 -22.96 -31.91 11.41
N ILE A 449 -23.38 -31.48 10.23
CA ILE A 449 -24.69 -31.82 9.66
C ILE A 449 -24.54 -33.03 8.71
N VAL A 450 -25.38 -34.04 8.89
CA VAL A 450 -25.42 -35.24 8.05
C VAL A 450 -26.80 -35.42 7.43
N ASN A 451 -26.83 -35.50 6.10
CA ASN A 451 -28.01 -35.88 5.33
C ASN A 451 -27.92 -37.31 4.87
N SER A 452 -28.84 -38.15 5.33
CA SER A 452 -28.93 -39.55 4.91
C SER A 452 -30.14 -39.75 4.01
N LEU A 453 -29.93 -40.41 2.88
CA LEU A 453 -31.01 -40.92 2.05
C LEU A 453 -31.85 -41.92 2.87
N GLY A 454 -33.17 -41.72 2.91
CA GLY A 454 -34.06 -42.58 3.68
C GLY A 454 -34.12 -44.00 3.11
N THR A 455 -34.26 -45.01 3.98
CA THR A 455 -34.48 -46.42 3.59
C THR A 455 -35.90 -46.72 3.10
N ALA A 456 -36.63 -45.71 2.59
CA ALA A 456 -38.01 -45.87 2.17
C ALA A 456 -38.09 -46.30 0.69
N ASP A 457 -38.62 -47.49 0.43
CA ASP A 457 -39.08 -47.94 -0.89
C ASP A 457 -40.08 -46.92 -1.46
N GLY A 458 -39.61 -45.98 -2.28
CA GLY A 458 -40.47 -44.90 -2.77
C GLY A 458 -39.79 -43.91 -3.70
N TYR A 459 -39.54 -44.36 -4.92
CA TYR A 459 -39.22 -43.56 -6.12
C TYR A 459 -37.99 -42.64 -6.05
N TYR A 460 -36.82 -43.23 -6.25
CA TYR A 460 -35.78 -42.53 -7.03
C TYR A 460 -36.18 -42.55 -8.50
N GLN A 461 -36.26 -41.37 -9.13
CA GLN A 461 -35.89 -41.26 -10.54
C GLN A 461 -34.39 -40.97 -10.58
N GLU A 462 -33.63 -41.82 -11.27
CA GLU A 462 -32.26 -41.48 -11.64
C GLU A 462 -32.25 -40.18 -12.47
N PRO A 463 -31.22 -39.33 -12.34
CA PRO A 463 -31.00 -38.22 -13.25
C PRO A 463 -30.88 -38.76 -14.68
N SER A 464 -31.70 -38.24 -15.59
CA SER A 464 -31.61 -38.56 -17.02
C SER A 464 -30.24 -38.12 -17.55
N THR A 465 -29.45 -39.06 -18.07
CA THR A 465 -28.20 -38.80 -18.80
C THR A 465 -28.44 -38.32 -20.24
N GLN A 466 -29.54 -37.62 -20.53
CA GLN A 466 -29.75 -37.06 -21.86
C GLN A 466 -29.04 -35.71 -22.00
N ALA A 467 -28.08 -35.67 -22.93
CA ALA A 467 -27.47 -34.46 -23.43
C ALA A 467 -28.55 -33.50 -24.00
N PRO A 468 -28.38 -32.17 -23.91
CA PRO A 468 -29.37 -31.21 -24.36
C PRO A 468 -29.65 -31.37 -25.87
N THR A 469 -30.91 -31.61 -26.22
CA THR A 469 -31.39 -31.51 -27.61
C THR A 469 -31.62 -30.05 -27.97
N ASP A 470 -30.90 -29.60 -29.00
CA ASP A 470 -31.02 -28.33 -29.70
C ASP A 470 -32.44 -28.11 -30.26
N PRO A 471 -33.15 -27.03 -29.89
CA PRO A 471 -34.45 -26.71 -30.45
C PRO A 471 -34.34 -25.63 -31.53
N ASN A 472 -33.79 -25.94 -32.71
CA ASN A 472 -34.24 -25.32 -33.98
C ASN A 472 -33.63 -25.95 -35.25
N ALA A 473 -34.39 -26.80 -35.95
CA ALA A 473 -34.36 -26.84 -37.42
C ALA A 473 -35.63 -27.52 -37.95
N GLY A 474 -36.42 -26.75 -38.69
CA GLY A 474 -37.73 -27.14 -39.20
C GLY A 474 -37.72 -28.24 -40.26
N ASN A 475 -38.74 -29.09 -40.14
CA ASN A 475 -39.63 -29.62 -41.17
C ASN A 475 -39.25 -29.37 -42.66
N ASN A 476 -39.01 -30.45 -43.42
CA ASN A 476 -39.73 -30.68 -44.66
C ASN A 476 -39.62 -32.13 -45.19
N ASN A 477 -40.79 -32.65 -45.57
CA ASN A 477 -41.06 -33.91 -46.27
C ASN A 477 -40.24 -34.08 -47.57
N ASN A 478 -39.81 -35.29 -47.92
CA ASN A 478 -40.58 -36.21 -48.79
C ASN A 478 -39.74 -37.41 -49.29
N ASN A 479 -40.37 -38.59 -49.21
CA ASN A 479 -40.41 -39.69 -50.18
C ASN A 479 -39.16 -40.24 -50.89
N ASN A 480 -38.94 -41.52 -50.58
CA ASN A 480 -38.92 -42.67 -51.49
C ASN A 480 -37.64 -43.03 -52.28
N SER A 481 -37.34 -44.32 -52.17
CA SER A 481 -36.79 -45.21 -53.21
C SER A 481 -35.29 -45.53 -53.18
N THR A 482 -35.07 -46.81 -52.87
CA THR A 482 -34.24 -47.79 -53.59
C THR A 482 -32.71 -47.73 -53.53
N ASP A 483 -32.21 -48.88 -53.06
CA ASP A 483 -31.19 -49.73 -53.65
C ASP A 483 -29.69 -49.37 -53.50
N ARG A 484 -29.05 -50.35 -52.84
CA ARG A 484 -27.85 -51.09 -53.27
C ARG A 484 -26.48 -50.53 -52.89
N ASN A 485 -25.91 -51.31 -51.98
CA ASN A 485 -24.66 -52.07 -52.20
C ASN A 485 -23.36 -51.30 -51.99
N SER A 486 -22.60 -51.71 -50.97
CA SER A 486 -21.38 -52.50 -51.17
C SER A 486 -20.49 -52.45 -49.93
N SER A 487 -20.10 -53.64 -49.45
CA SER A 487 -18.76 -54.04 -48.94
C SER A 487 -18.07 -53.16 -47.88
N ASN A 488 -17.44 -53.65 -46.82
CA ASN A 488 -16.90 -54.97 -46.51
C ASN A 488 -16.35 -54.91 -45.07
N ARG A 489 -16.45 -56.03 -44.34
CA ARG A 489 -15.39 -56.68 -43.52
C ARG A 489 -14.60 -55.80 -42.53
N ASN A 490 -14.56 -56.07 -41.24
CA ASN A 490 -14.14 -57.30 -40.52
C ASN A 490 -14.24 -56.95 -39.01
N THR A 491 -14.37 -57.80 -37.99
CA THR A 491 -14.50 -59.25 -37.80
C THR A 491 -14.85 -59.49 -36.33
N SER A 492 -15.88 -60.30 -36.11
CA SER A 492 -15.99 -61.47 -35.23
C SER A 492 -15.46 -61.50 -33.78
N SER A 493 -16.44 -61.73 -32.88
CA SER A 493 -16.52 -62.83 -31.89
C SER A 493 -15.52 -62.87 -30.72
N GLY A 494 -15.91 -62.92 -29.44
CA GLY A 494 -17.06 -63.60 -28.87
C GLY A 494 -16.72 -65.07 -28.55
N THR A 495 -16.22 -65.36 -27.33
CA THR A 495 -16.87 -66.22 -26.32
C THR A 495 -15.91 -66.78 -25.25
N ASN A 496 -16.33 -66.55 -23.99
CA ASN A 496 -16.40 -67.46 -22.84
C ASN A 496 -15.14 -68.04 -22.14
N ARG A 497 -14.98 -67.53 -20.90
CA ARG A 497 -15.01 -68.24 -19.60
C ARG A 497 -14.01 -69.40 -19.38
N SER A 498 -13.07 -69.23 -18.44
CA SER A 498 -13.30 -69.58 -17.03
C SER A 498 -12.05 -69.48 -16.13
N SER A 499 -12.30 -69.01 -14.90
CA SER A 499 -11.63 -69.31 -13.62
C SER A 499 -10.17 -68.90 -13.36
N ARG A 500 -9.98 -67.98 -12.40
CA ARG A 500 -9.32 -68.22 -11.10
C ARG A 500 -9.47 -66.99 -10.19
N SER A 501 -9.73 -67.24 -8.91
CA SER A 501 -9.69 -66.24 -7.84
C SER A 501 -8.39 -66.37 -7.02
N SER A 502 -7.86 -65.23 -6.58
CA SER A 502 -7.10 -64.94 -5.33
C SER A 502 -6.70 -63.45 -5.44
N ARG A 503 -7.25 -62.55 -4.59
CA ARG A 503 -6.64 -62.05 -3.33
C ARG A 503 -5.15 -61.67 -3.52
N THR A 504 -4.66 -60.48 -3.21
CA THR A 504 -5.06 -59.34 -2.33
C THR A 504 -4.17 -58.14 -2.68
N GLY A 505 -4.55 -56.94 -2.23
CA GLY A 505 -3.65 -55.78 -2.16
C GLY A 505 -4.24 -54.59 -2.91
N ASP A 506 -5.32 -53.97 -2.42
CA ASP A 506 -5.36 -53.02 -1.28
C ASP A 506 -4.69 -51.69 -1.72
N ASP A 507 -5.33 -50.52 -1.64
CA ASP A 507 -5.86 -49.96 -0.40
C ASP A 507 -7.36 -49.69 -0.41
N ASN A 508 -8.09 -50.56 0.30
CA ASN A 508 -9.20 -50.12 1.10
C ASN A 508 -8.67 -50.03 2.54
N GLN A 509 -8.13 -48.87 2.92
CA GLN A 509 -7.88 -48.58 4.33
C GLN A 509 -9.10 -47.91 4.92
N ILE A 510 -9.77 -48.68 5.77
CA ILE A 510 -10.35 -48.19 7.01
C ILE A 510 -9.28 -47.35 7.72
N LEU A 511 -9.34 -46.03 7.55
CA LEU A 511 -8.86 -45.08 8.54
C LEU A 511 -10.09 -44.49 9.24
N LEU A 512 -10.51 -45.27 10.22
CA LEU A 512 -11.28 -44.85 11.37
C LEU A 512 -10.58 -43.63 12.01
N TYR A 513 -11.22 -42.47 11.87
CA TYR A 513 -10.96 -41.16 12.50
C TYR A 513 -9.57 -40.52 12.31
N GLY A 514 -9.58 -39.34 11.65
CA GLY A 514 -8.54 -38.32 11.83
C GLY A 514 -8.22 -37.54 10.55
N GLY A 515 -9.03 -36.53 10.22
CA GLY A 515 -8.66 -35.52 9.23
C GLY A 515 -9.68 -35.29 8.12
N LEU A 516 -10.81 -34.65 8.46
CA LEU A 516 -11.50 -33.83 7.47
C LEU A 516 -10.59 -32.65 7.14
N LEU A 517 -9.66 -32.83 6.19
CA LEU A 517 -9.06 -31.69 5.48
C LEU A 517 -10.06 -31.26 4.39
N ALA A 518 -11.16 -30.66 4.84
CA ALA A 518 -12.02 -29.88 3.98
C ALA A 518 -11.39 -28.50 3.83
N ALA A 519 -11.23 -28.01 2.60
CA ALA A 519 -10.90 -26.62 2.35
C ALA A 519 -12.04 -25.76 2.93
N ALA A 520 -11.76 -25.03 4.01
CA ALA A 520 -12.71 -24.09 4.57
C ALA A 520 -12.89 -22.92 3.59
N VAL A 521 -14.14 -22.61 3.26
CA VAL A 521 -14.50 -21.36 2.58
C VAL A 521 -14.97 -20.40 3.66
N ILE A 522 -14.30 -19.25 3.78
CA ILE A 522 -14.74 -18.14 4.62
C ILE A 522 -15.76 -17.34 3.82
N VAL A 523 -16.94 -17.10 4.40
CA VAL A 523 -17.96 -16.21 3.85
C VAL A 523 -17.99 -14.95 4.72
N GLY A 524 -17.44 -13.83 4.22
CA GLY A 524 -17.62 -12.52 4.87
C GLY A 524 -18.96 -11.91 4.46
N GLY A 525 -19.87 -11.66 5.41
CA GLY A 525 -21.06 -10.80 5.22
C GLY A 525 -20.74 -9.39 5.71
N VAL A 526 -21.05 -8.25 5.06
CA VAL A 526 -22.11 -7.76 4.15
C VAL A 526 -23.48 -7.47 4.81
N VAL A 527 -23.69 -6.18 5.11
CA VAL A 527 -24.90 -5.34 4.97
C VAL A 527 -26.21 -5.89 5.54
N VAL A 528 -26.46 -5.53 6.80
CA VAL A 528 -27.79 -5.62 7.41
C VAL A 528 -28.68 -4.48 6.91
N ALA A 529 -29.63 -4.79 6.03
CA ALA A 529 -30.76 -3.91 5.73
C ALA A 529 -31.75 -3.86 6.93
N ARG A 530 -31.43 -3.08 7.97
CA ARG A 530 -32.35 -2.81 9.09
C ARG A 530 -33.53 -1.95 8.60
N ARG A 531 -34.66 -2.59 8.28
CA ARG A 531 -35.93 -1.91 7.98
C ARG A 531 -36.49 -1.28 9.26
N ARG A 532 -36.17 0.00 9.51
CA ARG A 532 -36.75 0.81 10.61
C ARG A 532 -38.28 0.73 10.60
N ARG A 533 -38.88 0.18 11.67
CA ARG A 533 -40.28 0.43 12.01
C ARG A 533 -40.37 1.81 12.65
N ARG A 534 -41.01 2.76 11.97
CA ARG A 534 -41.55 3.98 12.59
C ARG A 534 -42.74 3.55 13.45
N THR A 535 -42.60 3.56 14.76
CA THR A 535 -43.75 3.64 15.66
C THR A 535 -44.24 5.08 15.65
N ASN A 536 -45.43 5.30 15.09
CA ASN A 536 -46.20 6.50 15.38
C ASN A 536 -46.69 6.40 16.82
N GLY A 537 -46.30 7.39 17.62
CA GLY A 537 -46.79 7.71 18.95
C GLY A 537 -46.35 9.12 19.28
#